data_AF-X6MHU4-F1
#
_entry.id   AF-X6MHU4-F1
#
_cell.length_a   1.000
_cell.length_b   1.000
_cell.length_c   1.000
_cell.angle_alpha   90.00
_cell.angle_beta   90.00
_cell.angle_gamma   90.00
#
_symmetry.space_group_name_H-M   'P 1'
#
loop_
_entity.id
_entity.type
_entity.pdbx_description
1 polymer ?
#
loop_
_entity_poly.entity_id
_entity_poly.type
_entity_poly.pdbx_seq_one_letter_code
_entity_poly.pdbx_strand_id
1 'polypeptide(L)'
;NSNKNDDKNKKKSNDKDESEEERDNETISGVDKFNFVLQSQEDFEVFMSHLQREFSMENALALIEMCQMEDLIIKEMMDASDERIQFSKKYNFQFYKDIPKSSLVWDETCDIWDKMDALYRKYVMIGSSFELNLSHKTRTQWQEFVHDIEARNPGINLKRALDLIERVLTGIRGLLFDSFSRFDGTVAFNVDNYTGLQRQMSTSQADEHEVKQHQLRQRQLQLQLQLQSQTQVLPHVPSPHSRHHKHNKSSEKELTKKLKRLEREQKELERNKDLKQQSKFNKSPSLGTD
;
A
#
# COMPACT_ATOMS: atom_id res chain seq x y z
N ASN A 1 4.60 60.77 37.15
CA ASN A 1 5.02 59.77 38.15
C ASN A 1 5.43 58.51 37.42
N SER A 2 6.64 58.41 36.86
CA SER A 2 7.95 58.42 37.52
C SER A 2 8.16 57.19 38.41
N ASN A 3 8.83 56.16 37.87
CA ASN A 3 9.92 55.36 38.45
C ASN A 3 10.08 54.10 37.56
N LYS A 4 11.11 53.95 36.71
CA LYS A 4 12.57 53.84 36.93
C LYS A 4 12.98 52.75 37.94
N ASN A 5 13.99 51.98 37.50
CA ASN A 5 14.89 51.08 38.22
C ASN A 5 14.45 49.59 38.31
N ASP A 6 15.29 48.57 38.12
CA ASP A 6 16.74 48.50 37.92
C ASP A 6 17.15 47.17 37.28
N ASP A 7 18.27 47.24 36.56
CA ASP A 7 19.16 46.19 36.13
C ASP A 7 19.45 45.10 37.18
N LYS A 8 19.56 43.83 36.73
CA LYS A 8 20.55 42.85 37.24
C LYS A 8 20.68 41.62 36.33
N ASN A 9 21.47 41.82 35.28
CA ASN A 9 22.59 40.99 34.83
C ASN A 9 22.80 39.66 35.62
N LYS A 10 22.44 38.52 35.03
CA LYS A 10 22.87 37.19 35.48
C LYS A 10 23.45 36.39 34.32
N LYS A 11 24.78 36.36 34.31
CA LYS A 11 25.71 35.60 33.48
C LYS A 11 25.25 34.14 33.34
N LYS A 12 24.80 33.74 32.15
CA LYS A 12 24.54 32.34 31.77
C LYS A 12 25.82 31.80 31.11
N SER A 13 26.48 30.89 31.80
CA SER A 13 27.62 30.12 31.31
C SER A 13 27.18 29.21 30.16
N ASN A 14 27.93 29.31 29.06
CA ASN A 14 27.95 28.36 27.97
C ASN A 14 28.65 27.09 28.45
N ASP A 15 27.89 26.02 28.66
CA ASP A 15 28.36 24.65 28.48
C ASP A 15 27.38 24.01 27.49
N LYS A 16 27.67 24.23 26.21
CA LYS A 16 27.04 23.50 25.09
C LYS A 16 27.87 22.23 24.93
N ASP A 17 27.59 21.28 25.81
CA ASP A 17 28.17 19.95 25.78
C ASP A 17 27.52 19.16 24.63
N GLU A 18 28.39 18.73 23.73
CA GLU A 18 28.35 17.55 22.88
C GLU A 18 26.98 16.96 22.51
N SER A 19 26.52 17.37 21.32
CA SER A 19 25.98 16.50 20.25
C SER A 19 25.36 15.17 20.69
N GLU A 20 24.11 15.24 21.16
CA GLU A 20 23.14 14.18 20.95
C GLU A 20 22.92 14.04 19.44
N GLU A 21 23.75 13.23 18.78
CA GLU A 21 23.36 12.60 17.52
C GLU A 21 22.20 11.66 17.83
N GLU A 22 20.99 12.22 17.92
CA GLU A 22 19.74 11.50 17.82
C GLU A 22 19.76 10.76 16.48
N ARG A 23 20.26 9.53 16.52
CA ARG A 23 20.14 8.59 15.41
C ARG A 23 18.66 8.39 15.20
N ASP A 24 18.15 8.89 14.08
CA ASP A 24 16.85 8.54 13.52
C ASP A 24 16.84 7.02 13.21
N ASN A 25 16.68 6.21 14.25
CA ASN A 25 16.29 4.82 14.16
C ASN A 25 14.80 4.84 13.82
N GLU A 26 14.53 4.97 12.52
CA GLU A 26 13.19 4.88 11.96
C GLU A 26 12.57 3.56 12.42
N THR A 27 11.73 3.65 13.45
CA THR A 27 11.10 2.49 14.07
C THR A 27 10.05 1.99 13.11
N ILE A 28 10.23 0.78 12.58
CA ILE A 28 9.27 0.14 11.66
C ILE A 28 7.90 0.15 12.32
N SER A 29 6.88 0.67 11.61
CA SER A 29 5.54 0.76 12.17
C SER A 29 4.99 -0.64 12.44
N GLY A 30 4.20 -0.82 13.50
CA GLY A 30 3.57 -2.11 13.79
C GLY A 30 2.73 -2.64 12.62
N VAL A 31 2.18 -1.76 11.77
CA VAL A 31 1.44 -2.12 10.57
C VAL A 31 2.36 -2.76 9.52
N ASP A 32 3.54 -2.20 9.30
CA ASP A 32 4.52 -2.75 8.36
C ASP A 32 5.02 -4.10 8.85
N LYS A 33 5.23 -4.23 10.16
CA LYS A 33 5.57 -5.51 10.77
C LYS A 33 4.50 -6.58 10.55
N PHE A 34 3.24 -6.23 10.83
CA PHE A 34 2.12 -7.14 10.63
C PHE A 34 2.01 -7.58 9.16
N ASN A 35 2.11 -6.63 8.22
CA ASN A 35 2.08 -6.95 6.79
C ASN A 35 3.22 -7.87 6.37
N PHE A 36 4.41 -7.70 6.96
CA PHE A 36 5.52 -8.61 6.69
C PHE A 36 5.19 -10.05 7.12
N VAL A 37 4.62 -10.22 8.31
CA VAL A 37 4.19 -11.54 8.79
C VAL A 37 3.22 -12.20 7.84
N LEU A 38 2.30 -11.45 7.23
CA LEU A 38 1.37 -12.01 6.24
C LEU A 38 2.05 -12.44 4.93
N GLN A 39 3.17 -11.81 4.56
CA GLN A 39 3.90 -12.07 3.30
C GLN A 39 4.90 -13.22 3.40
N SER A 40 5.31 -13.60 4.61
CA SER A 40 6.24 -14.70 4.88
C SER A 40 5.46 -15.95 5.28
N GLN A 41 5.61 -17.05 4.54
CA GLN A 41 4.91 -18.29 4.85
C GLN A 41 5.27 -18.80 6.26
N GLU A 42 6.56 -18.81 6.61
CA GLU A 42 7.03 -19.29 7.91
C GLU A 42 6.48 -18.42 9.06
N ASP A 43 6.60 -17.10 8.95
CA ASP A 43 6.11 -16.19 10.01
C ASP A 43 4.59 -16.22 10.11
N PHE A 44 3.89 -16.35 8.98
CA PHE A 44 2.44 -16.51 8.97
C PHE A 44 2.00 -17.80 9.66
N GLU A 45 2.68 -18.93 9.42
CA GLU A 45 2.40 -20.21 10.08
C GLU A 45 2.65 -20.14 11.60
N VAL A 46 3.72 -19.46 12.02
CA VAL A 46 3.99 -19.21 13.45
C VAL A 46 2.92 -18.30 14.05
N PHE A 47 2.46 -17.27 13.33
CA PHE A 47 1.37 -16.41 13.76
C PHE A 47 0.04 -17.15 13.84
N MET A 48 -0.28 -18.02 12.88
CA MET A 48 -1.46 -18.89 12.93
C MET A 48 -1.43 -19.82 14.14
N SER A 49 -0.26 -20.38 14.47
CA SER A 49 -0.05 -21.19 15.68
C SER A 49 -0.23 -20.37 16.97
N HIS A 50 0.06 -19.08 16.93
CA HIS A 50 -0.25 -18.15 18.02
C HIS A 50 -1.77 -17.91 18.14
N LEU A 51 -2.44 -17.57 17.04
CA LEU A 51 -3.90 -17.37 17.02
C LEU A 51 -4.67 -18.61 17.46
N GLN A 52 -4.20 -19.81 17.10
CA GLN A 52 -4.80 -21.07 17.54
C GLN A 52 -4.77 -21.21 19.08
N ARG A 53 -3.66 -20.81 19.73
CA ARG A 53 -3.54 -20.83 21.20
C ARG A 53 -4.43 -19.79 21.86
N GLU A 54 -4.71 -18.68 21.18
CA GLU A 54 -5.64 -17.65 21.62
C GLU A 54 -7.11 -17.95 21.25
N PHE A 55 -7.38 -19.09 20.59
CA PHE A 55 -8.70 -19.42 20.05
C PHE A 55 -9.28 -18.32 19.15
N SER A 56 -8.43 -17.70 18.32
CA SER A 56 -8.77 -16.54 17.48
C SER A 56 -8.40 -16.72 16.00
N MET A 57 -8.11 -17.96 15.57
CA MET A 57 -7.67 -18.28 14.20
C MET A 57 -8.73 -17.98 13.13
N GLU A 58 -10.01 -17.99 13.50
CA GLU A 58 -11.13 -17.63 12.64
C GLU A 58 -11.00 -16.23 12.06
N ASN A 59 -10.36 -15.30 12.78
CA ASN A 59 -10.12 -13.94 12.29
C ASN A 59 -9.14 -13.94 11.10
N ALA A 60 -8.08 -14.75 11.15
CA ALA A 60 -7.11 -14.83 10.05
C ALA A 60 -7.69 -15.60 8.85
N LEU A 61 -8.43 -16.67 9.10
CA LEU A 61 -9.13 -17.41 8.04
C LEU A 61 -10.15 -16.51 7.33
N ALA A 62 -10.95 -15.76 8.08
CA ALA A 62 -11.90 -14.81 7.53
C ALA A 62 -11.18 -13.70 6.74
N LEU A 63 -10.05 -13.19 7.22
CA LEU A 63 -9.26 -12.19 6.49
C LEU A 63 -8.89 -12.70 5.08
N ILE A 64 -8.33 -13.91 5.00
CA ILE A 64 -7.93 -14.52 3.73
C ILE A 64 -9.11 -14.68 2.80
N GLU A 65 -10.21 -15.28 3.28
CA GLU A 65 -11.39 -15.54 2.45
C GLU A 65 -12.07 -14.25 1.99
N MET A 66 -12.14 -13.24 2.85
CA MET A 66 -12.72 -11.93 2.52
C MET A 66 -11.86 -11.17 1.50
N CYS A 67 -10.53 -11.20 1.62
CA CYS A 67 -9.64 -10.62 0.60
C CYS A 67 -9.77 -11.34 -0.75
N GLN A 68 -9.83 -12.68 -0.75
CA GLN A 68 -10.06 -13.44 -1.99
C GLN A 68 -11.41 -13.11 -2.63
N MET A 69 -12.46 -12.89 -1.82
CA MET A 69 -13.78 -12.49 -2.31
C MET A 69 -13.80 -11.06 -2.86
N GLU A 70 -13.12 -10.13 -2.19
CA GLU A 70 -12.91 -8.76 -2.67
C GLU A 70 -12.21 -8.75 -4.04
N ASP A 71 -11.12 -9.50 -4.20
CA ASP A 71 -10.41 -9.64 -5.47
C ASP A 71 -11.31 -10.20 -6.58
N LEU A 72 -12.14 -11.21 -6.26
CA LEU A 72 -13.08 -11.80 -7.20
C LEU A 72 -14.14 -10.78 -7.66
N ILE A 73 -14.71 -10.01 -6.73
CA ILE A 73 -15.72 -8.98 -7.04
C ILE A 73 -15.09 -7.85 -7.88
N ILE A 74 -13.89 -7.39 -7.52
CA ILE A 74 -13.18 -6.36 -8.27
C ILE A 74 -12.94 -6.83 -9.71
N LYS A 75 -12.49 -8.08 -9.90
CA LYS A 75 -12.28 -8.66 -11.22
C LYS A 75 -13.57 -8.63 -12.06
N GLU A 76 -14.69 -9.08 -11.49
CA GLU A 76 -16.00 -9.08 -12.17
C GLU A 76 -16.47 -7.66 -12.53
N MET A 77 -16.24 -6.68 -11.64
CA MET A 77 -16.57 -5.28 -11.90
C MET A 77 -15.68 -4.65 -13.00
N MET A 78 -14.40 -5.05 -13.07
CA MET A 78 -13.43 -4.51 -14.02
C MET A 78 -13.62 -5.01 -15.44
N ASP A 79 -14.11 -6.25 -15.61
CA ASP A 79 -14.50 -6.75 -16.94
C ASP A 79 -15.69 -5.94 -17.51
N ALA A 80 -16.40 -5.16 -16.67
CA ALA A 80 -17.53 -4.32 -17.06
C ALA A 80 -17.19 -2.84 -17.34
N SER A 81 -16.04 -2.28 -16.92
CA SER A 81 -15.67 -0.88 -17.25
C SER A 81 -14.17 -0.55 -17.10
N ASP A 82 -13.67 0.40 -17.91
CA ASP A 82 -12.24 0.78 -18.03
C ASP A 82 -11.73 1.73 -16.92
N GLU A 83 -12.53 2.02 -15.88
CA GLU A 83 -12.16 2.87 -14.74
C GLU A 83 -11.33 2.09 -13.68
N ARG A 84 -10.14 1.68 -14.09
CA ARG A 84 -9.29 0.65 -13.48
C ARG A 84 -8.71 0.87 -12.07
N ILE A 85 -8.82 2.02 -11.39
CA ILE A 85 -7.73 2.38 -10.43
C ILE A 85 -8.15 2.84 -9.02
N GLN A 86 -9.42 3.10 -8.71
CA GLN A 86 -9.76 3.74 -7.43
C GLN A 86 -10.52 2.90 -6.40
N PHE A 87 -10.96 1.69 -6.73
CA PHE A 87 -11.52 0.80 -5.72
C PHE A 87 -10.39 0.21 -4.83
N SER A 88 -10.02 1.04 -3.86
CA SER A 88 -9.67 0.71 -2.48
C SER A 88 -8.70 -0.47 -2.26
N LYS A 89 -7.40 -0.20 -2.44
CA LYS A 89 -6.34 -0.88 -1.67
C LYS A 89 -6.28 -0.36 -0.23
N LYS A 90 -7.43 -0.08 0.42
CA LYS A 90 -7.45 0.62 1.73
C LYS A 90 -6.62 -0.12 2.78
N TYR A 91 -6.62 -1.44 2.73
CA TYR A 91 -5.87 -2.25 3.68
C TYR A 91 -4.59 -2.89 3.12
N ASN A 92 -4.46 -2.99 1.79
CA ASN A 92 -3.30 -3.52 1.06
C ASN A 92 -2.67 -4.76 1.74
N PHE A 93 -3.52 -5.71 2.18
CA PHE A 93 -3.04 -6.98 2.69
C PHE A 93 -2.34 -7.72 1.56
N GLN A 94 -1.13 -8.20 1.83
CA GLN A 94 -0.37 -9.01 0.90
C GLN A 94 -0.05 -10.30 1.62
N PHE A 95 -0.57 -11.40 1.11
CA PHE A 95 -0.27 -12.73 1.61
C PHE A 95 0.93 -13.31 0.87
N TYR A 96 1.60 -14.28 1.47
CA TYR A 96 2.60 -15.08 0.77
C TYR A 96 1.99 -15.77 -0.46
N LYS A 97 2.83 -16.02 -1.46
CA LYS A 97 2.40 -16.42 -2.82
C LYS A 97 1.53 -17.68 -2.87
N ASP A 98 1.81 -18.64 -1.99
CA ASP A 98 1.20 -19.96 -2.00
C ASP A 98 0.09 -20.10 -0.93
N ILE A 99 -0.54 -18.98 -0.54
CA ILE A 99 -1.69 -19.00 0.36
C ILE A 99 -2.81 -19.88 -0.23
N PRO A 100 -3.39 -20.82 0.55
CA PRO A 100 -4.44 -21.67 0.05
C PRO A 100 -5.66 -20.88 -0.46
N LYS A 101 -6.18 -21.32 -1.60
CA LYS A 101 -7.45 -20.82 -2.14
C LYS A 101 -8.60 -21.34 -1.31
N SER A 102 -9.50 -20.45 -0.91
CA SER A 102 -10.74 -20.80 -0.23
C SER A 102 -11.62 -21.67 -1.13
N SER A 103 -12.02 -22.83 -0.62
CA SER A 103 -12.99 -23.67 -1.32
C SER A 103 -14.35 -22.99 -1.49
N LEU A 104 -14.70 -22.02 -0.61
CA LEU A 104 -15.95 -21.26 -0.74
C LEU A 104 -15.85 -20.24 -1.88
N VAL A 105 -14.78 -19.44 -1.90
CA VAL A 105 -14.64 -18.35 -2.89
C VAL A 105 -14.33 -18.88 -4.29
N TRP A 106 -13.56 -19.96 -4.38
CA TRP A 106 -13.10 -20.54 -5.64
C TRP A 106 -13.95 -21.70 -6.15
N ASP A 107 -15.12 -21.95 -5.55
CA ASP A 107 -16.08 -22.89 -6.11
C ASP A 107 -16.63 -22.36 -7.45
N GLU A 108 -16.38 -23.07 -8.55
CA GLU A 108 -16.85 -22.70 -9.88
C GLU A 108 -18.34 -23.01 -10.10
N THR A 109 -18.95 -23.80 -9.20
CA THR A 109 -20.36 -24.17 -9.27
C THR A 109 -21.29 -23.16 -8.62
N CYS A 110 -20.74 -22.22 -7.85
CA CYS A 110 -21.48 -21.17 -7.15
C CYS A 110 -21.27 -19.81 -7.82
N ASP A 111 -22.32 -19.00 -7.90
CA ASP A 111 -22.19 -17.61 -8.32
C ASP A 111 -21.65 -16.72 -7.18
N ILE A 112 -21.43 -15.43 -7.46
CA ILE A 112 -20.91 -14.47 -6.47
C ILE A 112 -21.84 -14.35 -5.25
N TRP A 113 -23.15 -14.46 -5.45
CA TRP A 113 -24.14 -14.28 -4.40
C TRP A 113 -24.21 -15.49 -3.49
N ASP A 114 -24.15 -16.70 -4.06
CA ASP A 114 -24.01 -17.96 -3.31
C ASP A 114 -22.77 -17.91 -2.39
N LYS A 115 -21.65 -17.38 -2.90
CA LYS A 115 -20.40 -17.21 -2.15
C LYS A 115 -20.55 -16.21 -1.01
N MET A 116 -21.23 -15.08 -1.25
CA MET A 116 -21.51 -14.09 -0.20
C MET A 116 -22.39 -14.64 0.92
N ASP A 117 -23.42 -15.44 0.57
CA ASP A 117 -24.26 -16.12 1.56
C ASP A 117 -23.44 -17.17 2.35
N ALA A 118 -22.60 -17.95 1.69
CA ALA A 118 -21.74 -18.92 2.36
C ALA A 118 -20.77 -18.25 3.36
N LEU A 119 -20.16 -17.12 2.99
CA LEU A 119 -19.31 -16.34 3.90
C LEU A 119 -20.10 -15.75 5.08
N TYR A 120 -21.33 -15.28 4.84
CA TYR A 120 -22.23 -14.84 5.92
C TYR A 120 -22.48 -15.96 6.93
N ARG A 121 -22.94 -17.12 6.46
CA ARG A 121 -23.28 -18.26 7.32
C ARG A 121 -22.08 -18.77 8.10
N LYS A 122 -20.88 -18.70 7.51
CA LYS A 122 -19.65 -19.13 8.15
C LYS A 122 -19.17 -18.15 9.22
N TYR A 123 -19.07 -16.86 8.89
CA TYR A 123 -18.32 -15.90 9.71
C TYR A 123 -19.17 -14.81 10.39
N VAL A 124 -20.38 -14.53 9.90
CA VAL A 124 -21.15 -13.35 10.33
C VAL A 124 -22.44 -13.73 11.06
N MET A 125 -23.06 -14.85 10.68
CA MET A 125 -24.29 -15.35 11.28
C MET A 125 -24.09 -15.66 12.77
N ILE A 126 -25.00 -15.16 13.61
CA ILE A 126 -24.95 -15.38 15.06
C ILE A 126 -25.07 -16.88 15.33
N GLY A 127 -24.17 -17.39 16.17
CA GLY A 127 -24.09 -18.81 16.51
C GLY A 127 -23.36 -19.67 15.48
N SER A 128 -22.75 -19.09 14.45
CA SER A 128 -21.87 -19.85 13.55
C SER A 128 -20.61 -20.31 14.28
N SER A 129 -20.04 -21.45 13.87
CA SER A 129 -18.85 -22.01 14.51
C SER A 129 -17.59 -21.14 14.36
N PHE A 130 -17.59 -20.24 13.38
CA PHE A 130 -16.52 -19.28 13.12
C PHE A 130 -17.05 -17.84 13.27
N GLU A 131 -18.05 -17.62 14.15
CA GLU A 131 -18.65 -16.29 14.34
C GLU A 131 -17.59 -15.26 14.72
N LEU A 132 -17.44 -14.24 13.89
CA LEU A 132 -16.53 -13.14 14.13
C LEU A 132 -17.11 -12.15 15.14
N ASN A 133 -16.22 -11.54 15.93
CA ASN A 133 -16.57 -10.45 16.82
C ASN A 133 -16.76 -9.12 16.06
N LEU A 134 -17.90 -8.98 15.39
CA LEU A 134 -18.25 -7.80 14.58
C LEU A 134 -19.25 -6.90 15.31
N SER A 135 -19.28 -5.63 14.92
CA SER A 135 -20.29 -4.69 15.42
C SER A 135 -21.70 -5.15 15.01
N HIS A 136 -22.69 -4.88 15.88
CA HIS A 136 -24.10 -5.17 15.58
C HIS A 136 -24.52 -4.59 14.23
N LYS A 137 -24.11 -3.34 13.94
CA LYS A 137 -24.40 -2.68 12.67
C LYS A 137 -23.89 -3.47 11.47
N THR A 138 -22.64 -3.95 11.50
CA THR A 138 -22.07 -4.75 10.41
C THR A 138 -22.86 -6.04 10.21
N ARG A 139 -23.21 -6.75 11.31
CA ARG A 139 -24.01 -7.98 11.23
C ARG A 139 -25.40 -7.74 10.63
N THR A 140 -26.11 -6.72 11.10
CA THR A 140 -27.45 -6.35 10.57
C THR A 140 -27.39 -6.04 9.08
N GLN A 141 -26.41 -5.24 8.64
CA GLN A 141 -26.27 -4.88 7.23
C GLN A 141 -25.99 -6.10 6.33
N TRP A 142 -25.21 -7.07 6.82
CA TRP A 142 -24.94 -8.30 6.08
C TRP A 142 -26.17 -9.23 6.06
N GLN A 143 -26.90 -9.32 7.17
CA GLN A 143 -28.15 -10.10 7.25
C GLN A 143 -29.21 -9.55 6.29
N GLU A 144 -29.40 -8.23 6.25
CA GLU A 144 -30.28 -7.57 5.27
C GLU A 144 -29.86 -7.86 3.83
N PHE A 145 -28.55 -7.85 3.58
CA PHE A 145 -28.00 -8.14 2.25
C PHE A 145 -28.23 -9.60 1.82
N VAL A 146 -28.07 -10.57 2.71
CA VAL A 146 -28.38 -11.98 2.42
C VAL A 146 -29.87 -12.18 2.19
N HIS A 147 -30.73 -11.54 2.99
CA HIS A 147 -32.17 -11.57 2.76
C HIS A 147 -32.53 -11.00 1.37
N ASP A 148 -31.86 -9.93 0.93
CA ASP A 148 -32.03 -9.41 -0.44
C ASP A 148 -31.62 -10.46 -1.49
N ILE A 149 -30.49 -11.17 -1.29
CA ILE A 149 -30.02 -12.25 -2.19
C ILE A 149 -31.08 -13.35 -2.31
N GLU A 150 -31.59 -13.84 -1.17
CA GLU A 150 -32.61 -14.89 -1.13
C GLU A 150 -33.91 -14.44 -1.82
N ALA A 151 -34.28 -13.17 -1.67
CA ALA A 151 -35.43 -12.57 -2.33
C ALA A 151 -35.22 -12.27 -3.82
N ARG A 152 -34.02 -12.51 -4.37
CA ARG A 152 -33.62 -12.16 -5.75
C ARG A 152 -33.90 -10.70 -6.07
N ASN A 153 -33.62 -9.82 -5.12
CA ASN A 153 -33.89 -8.39 -5.26
C ASN A 153 -33.05 -7.78 -6.41
N PRO A 154 -33.65 -7.15 -7.43
CA PRO A 154 -32.91 -6.57 -8.56
C PRO A 154 -32.00 -5.39 -8.15
N GLY A 155 -32.14 -4.84 -6.94
CA GLY A 155 -31.28 -3.77 -6.42
C GLY A 155 -29.91 -4.21 -5.92
N ILE A 156 -29.64 -5.53 -5.86
CA ILE A 156 -28.34 -6.05 -5.43
C ILE A 156 -27.30 -5.76 -6.49
N ASN A 157 -26.15 -5.25 -6.06
CA ASN A 157 -25.04 -4.95 -6.95
C ASN A 157 -23.71 -5.21 -6.24
N LEU A 158 -22.68 -5.41 -7.06
CA LEU A 158 -21.33 -5.75 -6.61
C LEU A 158 -20.70 -4.67 -5.71
N LYS A 159 -21.06 -3.40 -5.92
CA LYS A 159 -20.58 -2.29 -5.08
C LYS A 159 -21.05 -2.43 -3.63
N ARG A 160 -22.32 -2.78 -3.40
CA ARG A 160 -22.84 -3.02 -2.03
C ARG A 160 -22.17 -4.22 -1.38
N ALA A 161 -21.88 -5.28 -2.14
CA ALA A 161 -21.15 -6.45 -1.64
C ALA A 161 -19.74 -6.07 -1.17
N LEU A 162 -19.02 -5.30 -2.00
CA LEU A 162 -17.67 -4.81 -1.70
C LEU A 162 -17.65 -3.91 -0.46
N ASP A 163 -18.59 -2.97 -0.34
CA ASP A 163 -18.74 -2.10 0.84
C ASP A 163 -18.94 -2.91 2.14
N LEU A 164 -19.62 -4.07 2.07
CA LEU A 164 -19.81 -4.95 3.22
C LEU A 164 -18.52 -5.69 3.58
N ILE A 165 -17.83 -6.27 2.59
CA ILE A 165 -16.54 -6.94 2.79
C ILE A 165 -15.54 -5.98 3.44
N GLU A 166 -15.42 -4.75 2.95
CA GLU A 166 -14.51 -3.76 3.53
C GLU A 166 -14.81 -3.48 5.01
N ARG A 167 -16.10 -3.43 5.41
CA ARG A 167 -16.49 -3.23 6.82
C ARG A 167 -16.06 -4.40 7.68
N VAL A 168 -16.18 -5.63 7.19
CA VAL A 168 -15.73 -6.83 7.91
C VAL A 168 -14.22 -6.87 8.00
N LEU A 169 -13.50 -6.62 6.89
CA LEU A 169 -12.04 -6.50 6.87
C LEU A 169 -11.54 -5.44 7.87
N THR A 170 -12.25 -4.32 8.00
CA THR A 170 -11.93 -3.28 9.00
C THR A 170 -11.99 -3.83 10.43
N GLY A 171 -13.05 -4.58 10.75
CA GLY A 171 -13.23 -5.19 12.07
C GLY A 171 -12.18 -6.25 12.37
N ILE A 172 -11.98 -7.18 11.43
CA ILE A 172 -10.99 -8.26 11.52
C ILE A 172 -9.58 -7.68 11.70
N ARG A 173 -9.23 -6.63 10.94
CA ARG A 173 -7.93 -5.97 11.04
C ARG A 173 -7.66 -5.48 12.47
N GLY A 174 -8.64 -4.88 13.12
CA GLY A 174 -8.49 -4.42 14.51
C GLY A 174 -8.20 -5.58 15.47
N LEU A 175 -8.95 -6.68 15.35
CA LEU A 175 -8.80 -7.88 16.18
C LEU A 175 -7.45 -8.59 15.96
N LEU A 176 -7.05 -8.74 14.69
CA LEU A 176 -5.77 -9.34 14.34
C LEU A 176 -4.59 -8.46 14.76
N PHE A 177 -4.72 -7.14 14.69
CA PHE A 177 -3.66 -6.24 15.12
C PHE A 177 -3.45 -6.27 16.64
N ASP A 178 -4.53 -6.40 17.41
CA ASP A 178 -4.46 -6.60 18.86
C ASP A 178 -3.76 -7.93 19.19
N SER A 179 -4.13 -9.02 18.51
CA SER A 179 -3.45 -10.32 18.63
C SER A 179 -1.97 -10.25 18.19
N PHE A 180 -1.69 -9.53 17.10
CA PHE A 180 -0.34 -9.29 16.62
C PHE A 180 0.51 -8.52 17.62
N SER A 181 -0.05 -7.53 18.32
CA SER A 181 0.69 -6.77 19.34
C SER A 181 1.19 -7.64 20.49
N ARG A 182 0.42 -8.67 20.86
CA ARG A 182 0.83 -9.69 21.84
C ARG A 182 1.86 -10.65 21.24
N PHE A 183 1.67 -11.03 19.98
CA PHE A 183 2.59 -11.88 19.24
C PHE A 183 3.99 -11.24 19.06
N ASP A 184 4.07 -9.95 18.73
CA ASP A 184 5.31 -9.17 18.52
C ASP A 184 6.21 -9.19 19.76
N GLY A 185 5.63 -9.35 20.96
CA GLY A 185 6.35 -9.47 22.22
C GLY A 185 6.84 -10.88 22.56
N THR A 186 6.53 -11.91 21.75
CA THR A 186 6.87 -13.31 22.06
C THR A 186 8.26 -13.70 21.56
N VAL A 187 8.91 -14.63 22.28
CA VAL A 187 10.19 -15.23 21.85
C VAL A 187 10.07 -15.96 20.52
N ALA A 188 8.87 -16.45 20.16
CA ALA A 188 8.63 -17.08 18.86
C ALA A 188 8.78 -16.09 17.70
N PHE A 189 8.60 -14.79 17.96
CA PHE A 189 8.75 -13.72 16.98
C PHE A 189 10.18 -13.11 16.99
N ASN A 190 11.17 -13.77 17.62
CA ASN A 190 12.42 -13.13 18.03
C ASN A 190 13.13 -12.31 16.94
N VAL A 191 13.69 -11.20 17.40
CA VAL A 191 14.23 -10.04 16.66
C VAL A 191 15.30 -10.38 15.62
N ASP A 192 15.96 -11.54 15.72
CA ASP A 192 17.03 -11.93 14.79
C ASP A 192 16.50 -12.12 13.36
N ASN A 193 15.25 -12.57 13.18
CA ASN A 193 14.62 -12.65 11.86
C ASN A 193 14.39 -11.26 11.22
N TYR A 194 14.24 -10.20 12.02
CA TYR A 194 14.07 -8.83 11.52
C TYR A 194 15.32 -8.26 10.83
N THR A 195 16.51 -8.75 11.17
CA THR A 195 17.73 -8.31 10.47
C THR A 195 17.75 -8.78 9.01
N GLY A 196 17.11 -9.92 8.71
CA GLY A 196 16.83 -10.37 7.34
C GLY A 196 15.83 -9.46 6.62
N LEU A 197 14.73 -9.07 7.30
CA LEU A 197 13.74 -8.12 6.76
C LEU A 197 14.35 -6.78 6.40
N GLN A 198 15.11 -6.18 7.31
CA GLN A 198 15.67 -4.85 7.07
C GLN A 198 16.55 -4.85 5.82
N ARG A 199 17.23 -5.97 5.53
CA ARG A 199 17.94 -6.17 4.27
C ARG A 199 16.99 -6.31 3.10
N GLN A 200 15.94 -7.14 3.20
CA GLN A 200 14.97 -7.35 2.11
C GLN A 200 14.17 -6.08 1.76
N MET A 201 13.74 -5.29 2.74
CA MET A 201 13.08 -4.01 2.49
C MET A 201 14.04 -3.00 1.87
N SER A 202 15.31 -3.00 2.30
CA SER A 202 16.35 -2.16 1.70
C SER A 202 16.64 -2.55 0.25
N THR A 203 16.58 -3.84 -0.10
CA THR A 203 16.71 -4.30 -1.49
C THR A 203 15.47 -4.00 -2.32
N SER A 204 14.26 -4.22 -1.78
CA SER A 204 13.01 -3.94 -2.50
C SER A 204 12.83 -2.45 -2.82
N GLN A 205 13.23 -1.55 -1.91
CA GLN A 205 13.26 -0.12 -2.21
C GLN A 205 14.29 0.26 -3.29
N ALA A 206 15.40 -0.48 -3.40
CA ALA A 206 16.36 -0.29 -4.47
C ALA A 206 15.75 -0.74 -5.81
N ASP A 207 15.06 -1.88 -5.82
CA ASP A 207 14.38 -2.42 -7.01
C ASP A 207 13.25 -1.50 -7.48
N GLU A 208 12.42 -0.96 -6.57
CA GLU A 208 11.35 -0.02 -6.93
C GLU A 208 11.92 1.28 -7.54
N HIS A 209 13.03 1.78 -7.00
CA HIS A 209 13.71 2.95 -7.56
C HIS A 209 14.26 2.66 -8.96
N GLU A 210 14.84 1.47 -9.18
CA GLU A 210 15.31 1.05 -10.50
C GLU A 210 14.18 0.91 -11.51
N VAL A 211 13.04 0.34 -11.10
CA VAL A 211 11.82 0.25 -11.93
C VAL A 211 11.31 1.64 -12.30
N LYS A 212 11.22 2.58 -11.35
CA LYS A 212 10.82 3.97 -11.64
C LYS A 212 11.79 4.67 -12.60
N GLN A 213 13.10 4.51 -12.39
CA GLN A 213 14.13 5.02 -13.30
C GLN A 213 14.01 4.42 -14.71
N HIS A 214 13.73 3.12 -14.80
CA HIS A 214 13.51 2.47 -16.09
C HIS A 214 12.25 3.01 -16.80
N GLN A 215 11.12 3.12 -16.09
CA GLN A 215 9.87 3.69 -16.64
C GLN A 215 10.06 5.14 -17.12
N LEU A 216 10.79 5.95 -16.36
CA LEU A 216 11.07 7.34 -16.72
C LEU A 216 11.92 7.43 -18.01
N ARG A 217 12.95 6.59 -18.13
CA ARG A 217 13.77 6.47 -19.35
C ARG A 217 12.94 6.06 -20.56
N GLN A 218 12.04 5.09 -20.42
CA GLN A 218 11.14 4.67 -21.50
C GLN A 218 10.23 5.82 -21.96
N ARG A 219 9.67 6.59 -21.02
CA ARG A 219 8.82 7.74 -21.33
C ARG A 219 9.58 8.87 -22.03
N GLN A 220 10.82 9.13 -21.64
CA GLN A 220 11.68 10.09 -22.31
C GLN A 220 11.98 9.68 -23.75
N LEU A 221 12.33 8.41 -23.97
CA LEU A 221 12.58 7.87 -25.31
C LEU A 221 11.34 8.01 -26.21
N GLN A 222 10.15 7.70 -25.68
CA GLN A 222 8.90 7.85 -26.42
C GLN A 222 8.62 9.30 -26.84
N LEU A 223 8.85 10.28 -25.94
CA LEU A 223 8.70 11.70 -26.26
C LEU A 223 9.74 12.19 -27.28
N GLN A 224 10.98 11.67 -27.20
CA GLN A 224 12.04 12.01 -28.15
C GLN A 224 11.71 11.48 -29.55
N LEU A 225 11.18 10.27 -29.66
CA LEU A 225 10.69 9.71 -30.93
C LEU A 225 9.52 10.52 -31.50
N GLN A 226 8.59 10.98 -30.65
CA GLN A 226 7.50 11.87 -31.08
C GLN A 226 8.03 13.20 -31.64
N LEU A 227 9.02 13.82 -30.99
CA LEU A 227 9.66 15.06 -31.48
C LEU A 227 10.40 14.84 -32.80
N GLN A 228 11.11 13.71 -32.95
CA GLN A 228 11.80 13.36 -34.20
C GLN A 228 10.80 13.15 -35.34
N SER A 229 9.66 12.49 -35.07
CA SER A 229 8.63 12.28 -36.10
C SER A 229 7.99 13.58 -36.59
N GLN A 230 7.88 14.61 -35.73
CA GLN A 230 7.36 15.93 -36.12
C GLN A 230 8.36 16.76 -36.93
N THR A 231 9.66 16.52 -36.76
CA THR A 231 10.73 17.26 -37.44
C THR A 231 11.09 16.66 -38.81
N GLN A 232 10.76 15.40 -39.06
CA GLN A 232 10.97 14.74 -40.37
C GLN A 232 9.89 15.05 -41.42
N VAL A 233 8.96 15.98 -41.16
CA VAL A 233 8.09 16.50 -42.22
C VAL A 233 8.98 17.26 -43.20
N LEU A 234 9.31 16.60 -44.32
CA LEU A 234 10.09 17.13 -45.43
C LEU A 234 9.65 18.56 -45.78
N PRO A 235 10.58 19.44 -46.21
CA PRO A 235 10.25 20.79 -46.62
C PRO A 235 9.30 20.74 -47.81
N HIS A 236 8.00 20.71 -47.52
CA HIS A 236 6.97 20.76 -48.53
C HIS A 236 7.01 22.18 -49.09
N VAL A 237 7.25 22.27 -50.40
CA VAL A 237 7.27 23.53 -51.16
C VAL A 237 6.08 24.39 -50.71
N PRO A 238 6.32 25.60 -50.19
CA PRO A 238 5.26 26.40 -49.57
C PRO A 238 4.21 26.75 -50.62
N SER A 239 3.03 26.14 -50.51
CA SER A 239 1.85 26.58 -51.24
C SER A 239 1.40 27.93 -50.65
N PRO A 240 1.29 29.01 -51.45
CA PRO A 240 1.07 30.38 -50.95
C PRO A 240 -0.24 30.63 -50.18
N HIS A 241 -1.11 29.63 -50.00
CA HIS A 241 -2.48 29.81 -49.49
C HIS A 241 -2.85 29.01 -48.23
N SER A 242 -1.89 28.36 -47.54
CA SER A 242 -2.24 27.55 -46.37
C SER A 242 -2.11 28.31 -45.04
N ARG A 243 -3.25 28.69 -44.44
CA ARG A 243 -3.35 29.27 -43.09
C ARG A 243 -3.11 28.27 -41.94
N HIS A 244 -2.72 27.02 -42.21
CA HIS A 244 -2.63 25.95 -41.20
C HIS A 244 -1.33 25.92 -40.36
N HIS A 245 -0.38 26.84 -40.57
CA HIS A 245 0.92 26.78 -39.89
C HIS A 245 0.94 27.10 -38.38
N LYS A 246 -0.13 27.68 -37.80
CA LYS A 246 -0.14 28.05 -36.38
C LYS A 246 -0.32 26.86 -35.42
N HIS A 247 -0.96 25.76 -35.85
CA HIS A 247 -1.23 24.63 -34.96
C HIS A 247 0.02 23.79 -34.63
N ASN A 248 0.95 23.65 -35.58
CA ASN A 248 2.10 22.75 -35.40
C ASN A 248 3.11 23.27 -34.37
N LYS A 249 3.37 24.58 -34.36
CA LYS A 249 4.29 25.23 -33.39
C LYS A 249 3.81 25.16 -31.93
N SER A 250 2.51 24.95 -31.70
CA SER A 250 1.96 24.80 -30.35
C SER A 250 2.23 23.40 -29.79
N SER A 251 2.10 22.36 -30.63
CA SER A 251 2.34 20.95 -30.27
C SER A 251 3.80 20.70 -29.88
N GLU A 252 4.74 21.20 -30.69
CA GLU A 252 6.19 21.04 -30.45
C GLU A 252 6.63 21.69 -29.12
N LYS A 253 6.11 22.89 -28.82
CA LYS A 253 6.38 23.58 -27.54
C LYS A 253 5.84 22.80 -26.35
N GLU A 254 4.69 22.15 -26.48
CA GLU A 254 4.10 21.34 -25.41
C GLU A 254 4.94 20.07 -25.15
N LEU A 255 5.36 19.37 -26.21
CA LEU A 255 6.24 18.20 -26.10
C LEU A 255 7.59 18.56 -25.48
N THR A 256 8.20 19.67 -25.91
CA THR A 256 9.45 20.17 -25.33
C THR A 256 9.30 20.49 -23.84
N LYS A 257 8.16 21.08 -23.45
CA LYS A 257 7.85 21.35 -22.04
C LYS A 257 7.68 20.06 -21.23
N LYS A 258 7.04 19.03 -21.79
CA LYS A 258 6.91 17.71 -21.17
C LYS A 258 8.27 17.04 -20.96
N LEU A 259 9.15 17.07 -21.97
CA LEU A 259 10.50 16.52 -21.89
C LEU A 259 11.31 17.16 -20.75
N LYS A 260 11.35 18.50 -20.69
CA LYS A 260 12.05 19.23 -19.61
C LYS A 260 11.51 18.93 -18.22
N ARG A 261 10.21 18.60 -18.09
CA ARG A 261 9.63 18.20 -16.80
C ARG A 261 10.16 16.83 -16.37
N LEU A 262 10.21 15.85 -17.28
CA LEU A 262 10.75 14.52 -16.98
C LEU A 262 12.26 14.55 -16.67
N GLU A 263 13.04 15.41 -17.35
CA GLU A 263 14.47 15.58 -17.05
C GLU A 263 14.70 16.11 -15.63
N ARG A 264 13.84 17.02 -15.15
CA ARG A 264 13.91 17.53 -13.77
C ARG A 264 13.57 16.44 -12.76
N GLU A 265 12.52 15.66 -13.04
CA GLU A 265 12.10 14.52 -12.22
C GLU A 265 13.21 13.46 -12.13
N GLN A 266 13.91 13.18 -13.23
CA GLN A 266 15.05 12.25 -13.23
C GLN A 266 16.21 12.77 -12.36
N LYS A 267 16.57 14.04 -12.51
CA LYS A 267 17.64 14.66 -11.70
C LYS A 267 17.30 14.67 -10.21
N GLU A 268 16.04 14.87 -9.87
CA GLU A 268 15.57 14.82 -8.48
C GLU A 268 15.69 13.40 -7.90
N LEU A 269 15.32 12.37 -8.67
CA LEU A 269 15.52 10.97 -8.28
C LEU A 269 17.00 10.63 -8.08
N GLU A 270 17.88 11.06 -8.99
CA GLU A 270 19.34 10.86 -8.86
C GLU A 270 19.89 11.56 -7.62
N ARG A 271 19.52 12.82 -7.37
CA ARG A 271 19.92 13.56 -6.17
C ARG A 271 19.47 12.84 -4.89
N ASN A 272 18.24 12.31 -4.87
CA ASN A 272 17.73 11.56 -3.73
C ASN A 272 18.49 10.23 -3.52
N LYS A 273 18.95 9.58 -4.60
CA LYS A 273 19.82 8.40 -4.51
C LYS A 273 21.18 8.73 -3.90
N ASP A 274 21.80 9.84 -4.32
CA ASP A 274 23.10 10.27 -3.81
C ASP A 274 23.03 10.66 -2.32
N LEU A 275 21.98 11.39 -1.92
CA LEU A 275 21.74 11.72 -0.51
C LEU A 275 21.59 10.46 0.35
N LYS A 276 20.87 9.44 -0.15
CA LYS A 276 20.77 8.14 0.52
C LYS A 276 22.12 7.43 0.62
N GLN A 277 22.95 7.46 -0.42
CA GLN A 277 24.29 6.84 -0.37
C GLN A 277 25.25 7.58 0.59
N GLN A 278 25.25 8.91 0.59
CA GLN A 278 26.06 9.71 1.52
C GLN A 278 25.65 9.45 2.98
N SER A 279 24.35 9.31 3.26
CA SER A 279 23.86 8.95 4.60
C SER A 279 24.32 7.56 5.06
N LYS A 280 24.62 6.63 4.13
CA LYS A 280 25.17 5.30 4.46
C LYS A 280 26.66 5.36 4.77
N PHE A 281 27.43 6.19 4.05
CA PHE A 281 28.89 6.28 4.24
C PHE A 281 29.26 6.89 5.59
N ASN A 282 28.50 7.91 6.03
CA ASN A 282 28.70 8.58 7.31
C ASN A 282 28.30 7.71 8.53
N LYS A 283 27.68 6.54 8.32
CA LYS A 283 27.25 5.61 9.40
C LYS A 283 28.25 4.47 9.68
N SER A 284 29.44 4.51 9.09
CA SER A 284 30.47 3.50 9.39
C SER A 284 30.94 3.67 10.83
N PRO A 285 30.81 2.65 11.72
CA PRO A 285 31.18 2.79 13.11
C PRO A 285 32.67 3.09 13.20
N SER A 286 33.04 4.15 13.94
CA SER A 286 34.43 4.32 14.35
C SER A 286 34.78 3.07 15.16
N LEU A 287 35.73 2.29 14.65
CA LEU A 287 36.36 1.23 15.41
C LEU A 287 37.03 1.92 16.59
N GLY A 288 36.35 1.89 17.74
CA GLY A 288 36.93 2.26 19.02
C GLY A 288 38.16 1.38 19.21
N THR A 289 39.32 2.03 19.23
CA THR A 289 40.57 1.41 19.65
C THR A 289 40.50 1.23 21.16
N ASP A 290 40.31 -0.02 21.61
CA ASP A 290 40.71 -0.47 22.94
C ASP A 290 42.24 -0.43 23.11
#